data_AF-M4Z1W5-F1
#
_entry.id   AF-M4Z1W5-F1
#
_cell.length_a   1.000
_cell.length_b   1.000
_cell.length_c   1.000
_cell.angle_alpha   90.00
_cell.angle_beta   90.00
_cell.angle_gamma   90.00
#
_symmetry.space_group_name_H-M   'P 1'
#
loop_
_entity.id
_entity.type
_entity.pdbx_description
1 polymer ?
#
loop_
_entity_poly.entity_id
_entity_poly.type
_entity_poly.pdbx_seq_one_letter_code
_entity_poly.pdbx_strand_id
1 'polypeptide(L)'
;MTTFTGPPADAVRNKPISDELKRVLEAAAEAAAIDTIRITSGGQDALGEGTRRTGSTRHDRGRAADLQCVVGGTTLTFTDQSAPPGILRFVTAAAAAGANGIGAGVGYMGNRTIHVGFGTSVSDHAELTWGAGGRSATAPQWLRDAAAAGWATPAPPTIAPAAAGAAAARGRYAVIARNGLKLRGGPGTNFGSEITLHAGTELEVVERSSVDPAWVRVDVQGDGLLDGYVFAAFLAPVASGPNSEDAAEPGGMS
;
A
#
# COMPACT_ATOMS: atom_id res chain seq x y z
N MET A 1 13.00 2.61 13.98
CA MET A 1 12.26 3.18 12.84
C MET A 1 13.11 3.01 11.60
N THR A 2 12.60 2.34 10.57
CA THR A 2 13.32 2.10 9.32
C THR A 2 13.33 3.37 8.46
N THR A 3 14.49 3.72 7.92
CA THR A 3 14.63 4.85 7.01
C THR A 3 14.43 4.39 5.56
N PHE A 4 13.64 5.13 4.79
CA PHE A 4 13.52 4.92 3.34
C PHE A 4 14.30 5.99 2.60
N THR A 5 15.06 5.59 1.59
CA THR A 5 15.80 6.50 0.70
C THR A 5 15.52 6.18 -0.76
N GLY A 6 15.64 7.17 -1.64
CA GLY A 6 15.33 7.05 -3.06
C GLY A 6 13.82 6.98 -3.37
N PRO A 7 13.44 6.64 -4.61
CA PRO A 7 14.32 6.38 -5.76
C PRO A 7 15.14 7.60 -6.20
N PRO A 8 16.28 7.41 -6.90
CA PRO A 8 17.04 8.51 -7.49
C PRO A 8 16.17 9.35 -8.44
N ALA A 9 16.30 10.68 -8.40
CA ALA A 9 15.46 11.58 -9.19
C ALA A 9 15.66 11.42 -10.70
N ASP A 10 16.82 10.94 -11.12
CA ASP A 10 17.22 10.66 -12.50
C ASP A 10 16.80 9.25 -12.98
N ALA A 11 16.29 8.39 -12.10
CA ALA A 11 15.77 7.09 -12.50
C ALA A 11 14.48 7.23 -13.34
N VAL A 12 14.31 6.38 -14.36
CA VAL A 12 13.07 6.33 -15.15
C VAL A 12 11.85 5.99 -14.28
N ARG A 13 12.05 5.17 -13.25
CA ARG A 13 11.05 4.80 -12.24
C ARG A 13 11.33 5.54 -10.93
N ASN A 14 11.13 6.85 -10.94
CA ASN A 14 11.39 7.75 -9.82
C ASN A 14 10.12 8.14 -9.03
N LYS A 15 8.96 7.57 -9.33
CA LYS A 15 7.74 7.85 -8.54
C LYS A 15 7.80 7.17 -7.16
N PRO A 16 7.10 7.71 -6.16
CA PRO A 16 6.93 7.04 -4.88
C PRO A 16 6.36 5.63 -5.03
N ILE A 17 6.73 4.75 -4.10
CA ILE A 17 6.04 3.47 -3.89
C ILE A 17 4.67 3.71 -3.23
N SER A 18 3.74 2.77 -3.39
CA SER A 18 2.43 2.88 -2.73
C SER A 18 2.54 2.71 -1.21
N ASP A 19 1.58 3.27 -0.47
CA ASP A 19 1.52 3.06 1.00
C ASP A 19 1.36 1.59 1.37
N GLU A 20 0.69 0.81 0.52
CA GLU A 20 0.56 -0.64 0.66
C GLU A 20 1.92 -1.32 0.60
N LEU A 21 2.72 -1.04 -0.44
CA LEU A 21 4.07 -1.60 -0.56
C LEU A 21 4.97 -1.10 0.57
N LYS A 22 4.85 0.16 0.96
CA LYS A 22 5.63 0.73 2.06
C LYS A 22 5.41 -0.03 3.37
N ARG A 23 4.17 -0.36 3.73
CA ARG A 23 3.85 -1.16 4.93
C ARG A 23 4.48 -2.55 4.89
N VAL A 24 4.45 -3.21 3.73
CA VAL A 24 5.11 -4.51 3.50
C VAL A 24 6.61 -4.39 3.77
N LEU A 25 7.26 -3.37 3.22
CA LEU A 25 8.69 -3.16 3.37
C LEU A 25 9.08 -2.75 4.80
N GLU A 26 8.24 -2.00 5.50
CA GLU A 26 8.42 -1.65 6.91
C GLU A 26 8.40 -2.90 7.81
N ALA A 27 7.37 -3.73 7.68
CA ALA A 27 7.25 -4.99 8.43
C ALA A 27 8.43 -5.93 8.14
N ALA A 28 8.83 -6.03 6.87
CA ALA A 28 9.97 -6.84 6.47
C ALA A 28 11.29 -6.32 7.04
N ALA A 29 11.51 -5.00 7.04
CA ALA A 29 12.71 -4.39 7.58
C ALA A 29 12.81 -4.57 9.10
N GLU A 30 11.69 -4.41 9.82
CA GLU A 30 11.62 -4.64 11.26
C GLU A 30 11.98 -6.08 11.62
N ALA A 31 11.33 -7.07 10.99
CA ALA A 31 11.60 -8.49 11.22
C ALA A 31 13.06 -8.89 10.88
N ALA A 32 13.67 -8.20 9.93
CA ALA A 32 15.03 -8.45 9.49
C ALA A 32 16.11 -7.70 10.28
N ALA A 33 15.75 -6.72 11.11
CA ALA A 33 16.64 -5.73 11.70
C ALA A 33 17.43 -4.93 10.65
N ILE A 34 16.74 -4.50 9.59
CA ILE A 34 17.26 -3.61 8.54
C ILE A 34 16.94 -2.17 8.95
N ASP A 35 17.96 -1.32 9.06
CA ASP A 35 17.75 0.09 9.44
C ASP A 35 17.35 0.97 8.25
N THR A 36 17.76 0.61 7.04
CA THR A 36 17.51 1.42 5.86
C THR A 36 17.11 0.56 4.66
N ILE A 37 15.98 0.92 4.05
CA ILE A 37 15.55 0.42 2.75
C ILE A 37 15.94 1.47 1.71
N ARG A 38 16.94 1.15 0.89
CA ARG A 38 17.36 2.01 -0.23
C ARG A 38 16.63 1.57 -1.49
N ILE A 39 15.67 2.37 -1.93
CA ILE A 39 14.95 2.15 -3.19
C ILE A 39 15.85 2.63 -4.32
N THR A 40 16.31 1.71 -5.17
CA THR A 40 17.06 2.03 -6.39
C THR A 40 16.13 2.26 -7.58
N SER A 41 14.92 1.72 -7.52
CA SER A 41 13.88 1.93 -8.52
C SER A 41 12.49 1.85 -7.86
N GLY A 42 11.72 2.93 -7.96
CA GLY A 42 10.39 3.06 -7.34
C GLY A 42 9.26 2.79 -8.33
N GLY A 43 8.17 3.55 -8.18
CA GLY A 43 7.00 3.46 -9.04
C GLY A 43 7.19 4.07 -10.42
N GLN A 44 6.22 3.79 -11.30
CA GLN A 44 6.17 4.33 -12.66
C GLN A 44 4.73 4.64 -13.10
N ASP A 45 4.58 5.33 -14.23
CA ASP A 45 3.27 5.64 -14.84
C ASP A 45 2.61 4.35 -15.35
N ALA A 46 1.30 4.20 -15.13
CA ALA A 46 0.55 3.14 -15.80
C ALA A 46 0.46 3.42 -17.32
N LEU A 47 0.14 2.38 -18.09
CA LEU A 47 0.03 2.51 -19.54
C LEU A 47 -1.05 3.56 -19.88
N GLY A 48 -0.67 4.61 -20.62
CA GLY A 48 -1.56 5.72 -20.98
C GLY A 48 -1.60 6.89 -20.00
N GLU A 49 -0.93 6.81 -18.84
CA GLU A 49 -0.91 7.90 -17.84
C GLU A 49 0.33 8.81 -17.94
N GLY A 50 1.31 8.47 -18.79
CA GLY A 50 2.52 9.26 -18.96
C GLY A 50 3.64 8.51 -19.66
N THR A 51 4.84 9.11 -19.69
CA THR A 51 6.02 8.60 -20.41
C THR A 51 7.09 8.00 -19.49
N ARG A 52 6.95 8.12 -18.15
CA ARG A 52 7.97 7.65 -17.19
C ARG A 52 7.71 6.18 -16.84
N ARG A 53 8.08 5.29 -17.76
CA ARG A 53 7.83 3.84 -17.68
C ARG A 53 8.95 3.05 -18.34
N THR A 54 9.30 1.89 -17.78
CA THR A 54 10.12 0.88 -18.46
C THR A 54 9.83 -0.52 -17.90
N GLY A 55 9.94 -1.55 -18.74
CA GLY A 55 9.80 -2.95 -18.30
C GLY A 55 8.41 -3.31 -17.77
N SER A 56 8.37 -4.01 -16.62
CA SER A 56 7.18 -4.67 -16.07
C SER A 56 6.10 -3.68 -15.59
N THR A 57 4.82 -4.04 -15.75
CA THR A 57 3.67 -3.34 -15.16
C THR A 57 3.63 -3.39 -13.63
N ARG A 58 4.44 -4.25 -12.98
CA ARG A 58 4.47 -4.39 -11.51
C ARG A 58 4.84 -3.10 -10.77
N HIS A 59 5.60 -2.21 -11.41
CA HIS A 59 5.95 -0.90 -10.82
C HIS A 59 4.87 0.16 -11.01
N ASP A 60 3.83 -0.11 -11.81
CA ASP A 60 2.78 0.85 -12.10
C ASP A 60 2.13 1.30 -10.80
N ARG A 61 2.03 2.63 -10.62
CA ARG A 61 1.44 3.24 -9.42
C ARG A 61 2.15 2.81 -8.12
N GLY A 62 3.45 2.49 -8.19
CA GLY A 62 4.28 2.21 -7.02
C GLY A 62 4.06 0.83 -6.41
N ARG A 63 3.49 -0.13 -7.14
CA ARG A 63 3.19 -1.49 -6.69
C ARG A 63 4.40 -2.42 -6.58
N ALA A 64 5.59 -1.97 -6.96
CA ALA A 64 6.83 -2.68 -6.78
C ALA A 64 8.02 -1.72 -6.61
N ALA A 65 9.08 -2.24 -6.02
CA ALA A 65 10.35 -1.54 -5.84
C ALA A 65 11.52 -2.49 -6.06
N ASP A 66 12.58 -1.97 -6.68
CA ASP A 66 13.90 -2.60 -6.62
C ASP A 66 14.67 -1.89 -5.51
N LEU A 67 15.12 -2.64 -4.52
CA LEU A 67 15.65 -2.11 -3.27
C LEU A 67 16.88 -2.85 -2.79
N GLN A 68 17.63 -2.18 -1.90
CA GLN A 68 18.78 -2.72 -1.21
C GLN A 68 18.56 -2.65 0.30
N CYS A 69 18.87 -3.73 0.99
CA CYS A 69 18.80 -3.81 2.45
C CYS A 69 20.12 -3.31 3.06
N VAL A 70 20.04 -2.33 3.96
CA VAL A 70 21.22 -1.70 4.58
C VAL A 70 21.16 -1.85 6.10
N VAL A 71 22.31 -2.19 6.69
CA VAL A 71 22.51 -2.33 8.14
C VAL A 71 23.81 -1.62 8.51
N GLY A 72 23.77 -0.68 9.46
CA GLY A 72 24.89 0.14 9.88
C GLY A 72 25.55 0.89 8.72
N GLY A 73 24.76 1.33 7.73
CA GLY A 73 25.26 1.95 6.50
C GLY A 73 25.86 0.99 5.48
N THR A 74 25.95 -0.31 5.78
CA THR A 74 26.46 -1.34 4.86
C THR A 74 25.32 -2.04 4.12
N THR A 75 25.37 -2.03 2.80
CA THR A 75 24.44 -2.80 1.98
C THR A 75 24.74 -4.29 2.07
N LEU A 76 23.75 -5.09 2.47
CA LEU A 76 23.83 -6.54 2.51
C LEU A 76 24.00 -7.11 1.09
N THR A 77 24.80 -8.16 0.97
CA THR A 77 25.05 -8.85 -0.30
C THR A 77 24.65 -10.32 -0.22
N PHE A 78 24.27 -10.91 -1.34
CA PHE A 78 23.96 -12.34 -1.48
C PHE A 78 24.68 -12.97 -2.68
N THR A 79 24.66 -14.29 -2.78
CA THR A 79 25.03 -15.04 -3.99
C THR A 79 23.82 -15.82 -4.50
N ASP A 80 23.95 -16.50 -5.64
CA ASP A 80 22.87 -17.40 -6.09
C ASP A 80 22.77 -18.67 -5.23
N GLN A 81 23.85 -19.01 -4.50
CA GLN A 81 23.94 -20.17 -3.63
C GLN A 81 23.44 -19.88 -2.21
N SER A 82 23.60 -18.66 -1.71
CA SER A 82 23.23 -18.30 -0.33
C SER A 82 22.97 -16.81 -0.15
N ALA A 83 22.14 -16.49 0.85
CA ALA A 83 21.92 -15.14 1.34
C ALA A 83 22.14 -15.08 2.86
N PRO A 84 22.58 -13.92 3.39
CA PRO A 84 22.77 -13.75 4.83
C PRO A 84 21.42 -13.80 5.57
N PRO A 85 21.40 -14.18 6.87
CA PRO A 85 20.16 -14.31 7.64
C PRO A 85 19.25 -13.08 7.59
N GLY A 86 19.82 -11.86 7.52
CA GLY A 86 19.04 -10.63 7.38
C GLY A 86 18.22 -10.58 6.09
N ILE A 87 18.78 -11.03 4.95
CA ILE A 87 18.06 -11.09 3.67
C ILE A 87 17.02 -12.19 3.68
N LEU A 88 17.34 -13.36 4.25
CA LEU A 88 16.36 -14.45 4.38
C LEU A 88 15.14 -14.01 5.19
N ARG A 89 15.36 -13.40 6.38
CA ARG A 89 14.27 -12.86 7.20
C ARG A 89 13.48 -11.78 6.49
N PHE A 90 14.15 -10.88 5.76
CA PHE A 90 13.49 -9.82 5.01
C PHE A 90 12.55 -10.38 3.93
N VAL A 91 13.03 -11.31 3.11
CA VAL A 91 12.23 -11.94 2.05
C VAL A 91 11.04 -12.70 2.64
N THR A 92 11.27 -13.51 3.67
CA THR A 92 10.21 -14.26 4.35
C THR A 92 9.15 -13.31 4.93
N ALA A 93 9.57 -12.24 5.60
CA ALA A 93 8.66 -11.28 6.19
C ALA A 93 7.91 -10.44 5.13
N ALA A 94 8.55 -10.07 4.02
CA ALA A 94 7.89 -9.39 2.91
C ALA A 94 6.80 -10.27 2.27
N ALA A 95 7.12 -11.55 2.03
CA ALA A 95 6.16 -12.53 1.54
C ALA A 95 5.00 -12.73 2.52
N ALA A 96 5.28 -12.91 3.81
CA ALA A 96 4.28 -13.04 4.86
C ALA A 96 3.39 -11.78 4.97
N ALA A 97 3.93 -10.59 4.74
CA ALA A 97 3.20 -9.33 4.76
C ALA A 97 2.38 -9.06 3.48
N GLY A 98 2.45 -9.93 2.47
CA GLY A 98 1.59 -9.89 1.29
C GLY A 98 2.30 -9.56 -0.03
N ALA A 99 3.63 -9.42 -0.06
CA ALA A 99 4.35 -9.39 -1.34
C ALA A 99 4.18 -10.74 -2.06
N ASN A 100 3.75 -10.72 -3.32
CA ASN A 100 3.56 -11.95 -4.11
C ASN A 100 4.46 -11.99 -5.36
N GLY A 101 5.22 -10.92 -5.66
CA GLY A 101 6.28 -10.93 -6.65
C GLY A 101 7.63 -10.55 -6.03
N ILE A 102 8.55 -11.52 -5.95
CA ILE A 102 9.87 -11.29 -5.35
C ILE A 102 11.00 -11.80 -6.27
N GLY A 103 11.90 -10.91 -6.67
CA GLY A 103 13.00 -11.24 -7.58
C GLY A 103 14.37 -10.96 -6.98
N ALA A 104 15.30 -11.92 -7.08
CA ALA A 104 16.69 -11.70 -6.69
C ALA A 104 17.61 -12.67 -7.45
N GLY A 105 18.86 -12.27 -7.65
CA GLY A 105 19.87 -13.12 -8.28
C GLY A 105 21.00 -12.29 -8.87
N VAL A 106 22.22 -12.82 -8.84
CA VAL A 106 23.42 -12.12 -9.32
C VAL A 106 23.27 -11.77 -10.80
N GLY A 107 22.75 -12.70 -11.60
CA GLY A 107 22.45 -12.50 -13.02
C GLY A 107 21.14 -11.76 -13.31
N TYR A 108 20.45 -11.21 -12.30
CA TYR A 108 19.22 -10.43 -12.48
C TYR A 108 19.46 -8.95 -12.23
N MET A 109 19.80 -8.57 -10.99
CA MET A 109 20.01 -7.16 -10.58
C MET A 109 21.28 -7.00 -9.75
N GLY A 110 22.24 -7.90 -9.94
CA GLY A 110 23.45 -7.98 -9.14
C GLY A 110 23.22 -8.58 -7.76
N ASN A 111 24.25 -8.53 -6.92
CA ASN A 111 24.30 -9.22 -5.64
C ASN A 111 23.77 -8.40 -4.44
N ARG A 112 23.13 -7.25 -4.69
CA ARG A 112 22.67 -6.31 -3.64
C ARG A 112 21.20 -5.93 -3.74
N THR A 113 20.58 -6.16 -4.90
CA THR A 113 19.27 -5.61 -5.21
C THR A 113 18.23 -6.72 -5.24
N ILE A 114 17.12 -6.48 -4.55
CA ILE A 114 15.96 -7.37 -4.49
C ILE A 114 14.77 -6.60 -5.06
N HIS A 115 14.00 -7.24 -5.91
CA HIS A 115 12.70 -6.77 -6.34
C HIS A 115 11.66 -7.26 -5.35
N VAL A 116 10.82 -6.36 -4.85
CA VAL A 116 9.66 -6.69 -4.01
C VAL A 116 8.46 -5.93 -4.52
N GLY A 117 7.35 -6.64 -4.72
CA GLY A 117 6.11 -6.02 -5.13
C GLY A 117 4.95 -6.99 -5.21
N PHE A 118 3.91 -6.52 -5.90
CA PHE A 118 2.69 -7.27 -6.14
C PHE A 118 2.62 -7.81 -7.56
N GLY A 119 1.48 -8.43 -7.88
CA GLY A 119 1.06 -8.86 -9.20
C GLY A 119 1.16 -7.77 -10.26
N THR A 120 1.05 -8.21 -11.52
CA THR A 120 0.96 -7.32 -12.68
C THR A 120 -0.30 -6.43 -12.70
N SER A 121 -1.28 -6.76 -11.86
CA SER A 121 -2.48 -5.98 -11.58
C SER A 121 -2.92 -6.11 -10.11
N VAL A 122 -4.00 -5.45 -9.72
CA VAL A 122 -4.63 -5.58 -8.39
C VAL A 122 -5.29 -6.95 -8.16
N SER A 123 -5.66 -7.65 -9.23
CA SER A 123 -6.31 -8.97 -9.19
C SER A 123 -5.33 -10.13 -9.39
N ASP A 124 -4.09 -9.82 -9.74
CA ASP A 124 -3.02 -10.80 -9.90
C ASP A 124 -2.42 -11.12 -8.53
N HIS A 125 -2.85 -12.25 -7.98
CA HIS A 125 -2.39 -12.75 -6.69
C HIS A 125 -1.39 -13.90 -6.82
N ALA A 126 -0.83 -14.14 -8.01
CA ALA A 126 0.11 -15.22 -8.23
C ALA A 126 1.40 -14.99 -7.43
N GLU A 127 1.78 -16.00 -6.65
CA GLU A 127 3.03 -16.06 -5.89
C GLU A 127 4.17 -16.50 -6.80
N LEU A 128 5.10 -15.57 -7.07
CA LEU A 128 6.15 -15.76 -8.05
C LEU A 128 7.49 -15.28 -7.50
N THR A 129 8.48 -16.16 -7.63
CA THR A 129 9.89 -15.79 -7.51
C THR A 129 10.58 -15.87 -8.86
N TRP A 130 11.62 -15.06 -9.06
CA TRP A 130 12.48 -15.12 -10.26
C TRP A 130 13.91 -14.69 -9.97
N GLY A 131 14.83 -15.15 -10.82
CA GLY A 131 16.24 -14.78 -10.76
C GLY A 131 16.78 -14.35 -12.11
N ALA A 132 17.95 -14.85 -12.48
CA ALA A 132 18.69 -14.39 -13.66
C ALA A 132 17.83 -14.28 -14.92
N GLY A 133 17.89 -13.14 -15.61
CA GLY A 133 17.07 -12.85 -16.79
C GLY A 133 15.56 -12.71 -16.54
N GLY A 134 15.12 -12.54 -15.29
CA GLY A 134 13.70 -12.36 -14.95
C GLY A 134 12.87 -13.64 -15.02
N ARG A 135 13.49 -14.81 -14.85
CA ARG A 135 12.83 -16.12 -15.03
C ARG A 135 12.63 -16.85 -13.71
N SER A 136 11.49 -17.51 -13.53
CA SER A 136 11.22 -18.30 -12.31
C SER A 136 12.13 -19.51 -12.17
N ALA A 137 12.49 -20.16 -13.30
CA ALA A 137 13.40 -21.31 -13.31
C ALA A 137 14.82 -20.98 -12.79
N THR A 138 15.21 -19.71 -12.82
CA THR A 138 16.56 -19.25 -12.42
C THR A 138 16.56 -18.54 -11.07
N ALA A 139 15.44 -18.56 -10.33
CA ALA A 139 15.42 -18.04 -8.96
C ALA A 139 16.47 -18.79 -8.10
N PRO A 140 17.23 -18.10 -7.25
CA PRO A 140 18.05 -18.76 -6.22
C PRO A 140 17.19 -19.66 -5.32
N GLN A 141 17.72 -20.81 -4.89
CA GLN A 141 16.95 -21.73 -4.04
C GLN A 141 16.56 -21.06 -2.72
N TRP A 142 17.50 -20.33 -2.10
CA TRP A 142 17.23 -19.60 -0.86
C TRP A 142 16.10 -18.57 -1.01
N LEU A 143 15.91 -17.98 -2.20
CA LEU A 143 14.85 -17.02 -2.47
C LEU A 143 13.50 -17.73 -2.51
N ARG A 144 13.43 -18.86 -3.23
CA ARG A 144 12.22 -19.70 -3.29
C ARG A 144 11.80 -20.15 -1.91
N ASP A 145 12.74 -20.69 -1.14
CA ASP A 145 12.46 -21.23 0.20
C ASP A 145 12.00 -20.14 1.16
N ALA A 146 12.68 -18.99 1.17
CA ALA A 146 12.31 -17.87 2.03
C ALA A 146 10.93 -17.29 1.69
N ALA A 147 10.63 -17.09 0.40
CA ALA A 147 9.34 -16.58 -0.05
C ALA A 147 8.21 -17.58 0.25
N ALA A 148 8.40 -18.86 -0.08
CA ALA A 148 7.44 -19.93 0.20
C ALA A 148 7.15 -20.06 1.70
N ALA A 149 8.16 -19.94 2.56
CA ALA A 149 7.97 -19.93 4.01
C ALA A 149 7.07 -18.76 4.47
N GLY A 150 7.24 -17.58 3.88
CA GLY A 150 6.40 -16.41 4.19
C GLY A 150 4.96 -16.58 3.73
N TRP A 151 4.75 -17.05 2.50
CA TRP A 151 3.40 -17.31 1.98
C TRP A 151 2.67 -18.44 2.72
N ALA A 152 3.39 -19.46 3.19
CA ALA A 152 2.82 -20.53 3.99
C ALA A 152 2.41 -20.08 5.40
N THR A 153 2.99 -18.99 5.91
CA THR A 153 2.65 -18.40 7.20
C THR A 153 2.40 -16.90 7.03
N PRO A 154 1.28 -16.51 6.40
CA PRO A 154 0.96 -15.11 6.22
C PRO A 154 0.96 -14.42 7.57
N ALA A 155 1.63 -13.28 7.65
CA ALA A 155 1.48 -12.41 8.79
C ALA A 155 -0.01 -12.08 8.89
N PRO A 156 -0.60 -12.06 10.10
CA PRO A 156 -1.92 -11.44 10.24
C PRO A 156 -1.82 -10.07 9.57
N PRO A 157 -2.85 -9.67 8.79
CA PRO A 157 -2.82 -8.40 8.09
C PRO A 157 -2.38 -7.39 9.14
N THR A 158 -1.22 -6.78 8.90
CA THR A 158 -0.75 -5.72 9.75
C THR A 158 -1.71 -4.59 9.43
N ILE A 159 -2.84 -4.61 10.13
CA ILE A 159 -3.51 -3.42 10.56
C ILE A 159 -2.48 -2.81 11.51
N ALA A 160 -1.42 -2.23 10.92
CA ALA A 160 -0.88 -1.01 11.46
C ALA A 160 -2.14 -0.24 11.79
N PRO A 161 -2.36 0.20 13.05
CA PRO A 161 -3.49 1.07 13.32
C PRO A 161 -3.39 2.10 12.20
N ALA A 162 -4.33 2.07 11.24
CA ALA A 162 -4.43 3.09 10.23
C ALA A 162 -4.47 4.31 11.12
N ALA A 163 -3.38 5.09 11.10
CA ALA A 163 -2.92 5.85 12.26
C ALA A 163 -4.13 6.21 13.10
N ALA A 164 -4.22 5.79 14.37
CA ALA A 164 -5.23 6.40 15.23
C ALA A 164 -5.01 7.91 15.10
N GLY A 165 -5.79 8.59 14.24
CA GLY A 165 -5.45 9.94 13.75
C GLY A 165 -5.16 10.19 12.25
N ALA A 166 -5.20 9.26 11.29
CA ALA A 166 -5.42 9.64 9.88
C ALA A 166 -6.93 9.87 9.71
N ALA A 167 -7.41 10.87 10.43
CA ALA A 167 -8.82 11.10 10.63
C ALA A 167 -9.47 11.44 9.28
N ALA A 168 -10.58 10.76 8.94
CA ALA A 168 -11.29 11.03 7.70
C ALA A 168 -11.52 12.54 7.57
N ALA A 169 -11.06 13.10 6.45
CA ALA A 169 -11.28 14.50 6.13
C ALA A 169 -12.75 14.67 5.75
N ARG A 170 -13.23 15.91 5.72
CA ARG A 170 -14.56 16.18 5.18
C ARG A 170 -14.62 15.71 3.73
N GLY A 171 -15.67 14.99 3.34
CA GLY A 171 -15.84 14.50 1.97
C GLY A 171 -16.65 13.21 1.86
N ARG A 172 -16.73 12.64 0.65
CA ARG A 172 -17.47 11.40 0.38
C ARG A 172 -16.66 10.15 0.68
N TYR A 173 -17.30 9.18 1.32
CA TYR A 173 -16.73 7.91 1.73
C TYR A 173 -17.70 6.76 1.49
N ALA A 174 -17.16 5.55 1.38
CA ALA A 174 -17.92 4.31 1.35
C ALA A 174 -17.57 3.42 2.55
N VAL A 175 -18.55 2.69 3.06
CA VAL A 175 -18.38 1.73 4.15
C VAL A 175 -17.63 0.48 3.65
N ILE A 176 -16.53 0.12 4.29
CA ILE A 176 -15.74 -1.09 3.98
C ILE A 176 -15.90 -2.22 5.00
N ALA A 177 -16.79 -2.06 5.98
CA ALA A 177 -17.06 -3.07 7.00
C ALA A 177 -17.86 -4.25 6.43
N ARG A 178 -17.26 -5.44 6.38
CA ARG A 178 -17.88 -6.68 5.88
C ARG A 178 -19.25 -6.99 6.51
N ASN A 179 -19.39 -6.76 7.81
CA ASN A 179 -20.61 -7.06 8.58
C ASN A 179 -21.45 -5.81 8.86
N GLY A 180 -21.18 -4.72 8.13
CA GLY A 180 -21.80 -3.42 8.32
C GLY A 180 -21.17 -2.58 9.43
N LEU A 181 -21.44 -1.27 9.36
CA LEU A 181 -20.93 -0.24 10.25
C LEU A 181 -22.08 0.34 11.07
N LYS A 182 -21.91 0.43 12.40
CA LYS A 182 -22.95 0.95 13.29
C LYS A 182 -22.93 2.47 13.30
N LEU A 183 -24.05 3.08 12.91
CA LEU A 183 -24.35 4.49 13.13
C LEU A 183 -24.87 4.68 14.56
N ARG A 184 -24.31 5.65 15.27
CA ARG A 184 -24.59 5.90 16.69
C ARG A 184 -24.88 7.37 16.95
N GLY A 185 -25.67 7.66 17.97
CA GLY A 185 -25.99 9.03 18.38
C GLY A 185 -24.80 9.82 18.97
N GLY A 186 -23.64 9.18 19.19
CA GLY A 186 -22.46 9.86 19.71
C GLY A 186 -21.14 9.13 19.44
N PRO A 187 -20.00 9.81 19.66
CA PRO A 187 -18.67 9.34 19.31
C PRO A 187 -18.14 8.34 20.35
N GLY A 188 -18.61 7.10 20.28
CA GLY A 188 -18.17 6.04 21.16
C GLY A 188 -19.08 4.81 21.15
N THR A 189 -18.56 3.69 21.63
CA THR A 189 -19.32 2.44 21.76
C THR A 189 -20.37 2.47 22.87
N ASN A 190 -20.30 3.44 23.78
CA ASN A 190 -21.27 3.66 24.87
C ASN A 190 -22.58 4.29 24.41
N PHE A 191 -22.62 4.84 23.19
CA PHE A 191 -23.84 5.39 22.60
C PHE A 191 -24.64 4.30 21.89
N GLY A 192 -25.97 4.39 21.95
CA GLY A 192 -26.87 3.46 21.28
C GLY A 192 -26.60 3.36 19.77
N SER A 193 -26.76 2.16 19.20
CA SER A 193 -26.74 1.97 17.76
C SER A 193 -28.12 2.27 17.20
N GLU A 194 -28.19 3.20 16.27
CA GLU A 194 -29.45 3.61 15.63
C GLU A 194 -29.68 2.78 14.36
N ILE A 195 -28.65 2.64 13.52
CA ILE A 195 -28.72 1.96 12.22
C ILE A 195 -27.44 1.16 11.96
N THR A 196 -27.53 0.12 11.14
CA THR A 196 -26.36 -0.58 10.58
C THR A 196 -26.25 -0.27 9.09
N LEU A 197 -25.20 0.43 8.71
CA LEU A 197 -24.87 0.74 7.31
C LEU A 197 -24.19 -0.49 6.67
N HIS A 198 -24.63 -0.89 5.49
CA HIS A 198 -24.05 -2.05 4.81
C HIS A 198 -22.72 -1.69 4.13
N ALA A 199 -21.91 -2.70 3.78
CA ALA A 199 -20.72 -2.48 2.97
C ALA A 199 -21.10 -1.83 1.63
N GLY A 200 -20.31 -0.86 1.18
CA GLY A 200 -20.57 -0.08 -0.03
C GLY A 200 -21.55 1.08 0.14
N THR A 201 -22.20 1.24 1.29
CA THR A 201 -23.02 2.44 1.57
C THR A 201 -22.13 3.67 1.50
N GLU A 202 -22.46 4.62 0.63
CA GLU A 202 -21.81 5.91 0.55
C GLU A 202 -22.41 6.88 1.57
N LEU A 203 -21.57 7.80 2.08
CA LEU A 203 -21.94 8.85 3.02
C LEU A 203 -21.01 10.05 2.89
N GLU A 204 -21.43 11.20 3.40
CA GLU A 204 -20.58 12.37 3.59
C GLU A 204 -20.05 12.40 5.04
N VAL A 205 -18.74 12.48 5.20
CA VAL A 205 -18.10 12.87 6.46
C VAL A 205 -18.17 14.38 6.56
N VAL A 206 -18.89 14.89 7.57
CA VAL A 206 -19.12 16.33 7.77
C VAL A 206 -18.10 16.94 8.72
N GLU A 207 -17.90 16.30 9.88
CA GLU A 207 -16.99 16.77 10.91
C GLU A 207 -16.36 15.62 11.69
N ARG A 208 -15.21 15.89 12.29
CA ARG A 208 -14.56 14.97 13.24
C ARG A 208 -15.05 15.26 14.64
N SER A 209 -15.27 14.22 15.43
CA SER A 209 -15.58 14.40 16.84
C SER A 209 -14.40 15.06 17.57
N SER A 210 -14.70 16.08 18.36
CA SER A 210 -13.74 16.72 19.27
C SER A 210 -13.50 15.91 20.54
N VAL A 211 -14.34 14.90 20.81
CA VAL A 211 -14.25 14.04 22.01
C VAL A 211 -13.38 12.80 21.75
N ASP A 212 -13.54 12.17 20.59
CA ASP A 212 -12.71 11.05 20.13
C ASP A 212 -12.51 11.17 18.61
N PRO A 213 -11.33 11.60 18.13
CA PRO A 213 -11.05 11.83 16.72
C PRO A 213 -11.13 10.56 15.83
N ALA A 214 -11.25 9.37 16.42
CA ALA A 214 -11.51 8.14 15.66
C ALA A 214 -12.97 8.03 15.17
N TRP A 215 -13.87 8.86 15.71
CA TRP A 215 -15.26 8.96 15.28
C TRP A 215 -15.50 10.19 14.42
N VAL A 216 -16.28 10.01 13.37
CA VAL A 216 -16.71 11.09 12.48
C VAL A 216 -18.21 11.21 12.46
N ARG A 217 -18.69 12.44 12.35
CA ARG A 217 -20.08 12.75 12.15
C ARG A 217 -20.41 12.74 10.67
N VAL A 218 -21.52 12.12 10.32
CA VAL A 218 -21.87 11.82 8.94
C VAL A 218 -23.27 12.30 8.59
N ASP A 219 -23.43 12.60 7.31
CA ASP A 219 -24.70 12.70 6.60
C ASP A 219 -24.74 11.52 5.63
N VAL A 220 -25.67 10.60 5.88
CA VAL A 220 -25.84 9.36 5.11
C VAL A 220 -26.73 9.62 3.90
N GLN A 221 -27.66 10.57 3.97
CA GLN A 221 -28.62 10.83 2.90
C GLN A 221 -28.12 11.87 1.88
N GLY A 222 -27.09 12.63 2.25
CA GLY A 222 -26.55 13.73 1.44
C GLY A 222 -27.48 14.94 1.36
N ASP A 223 -28.40 15.09 2.32
CA ASP A 223 -29.41 16.16 2.36
C ASP A 223 -29.00 17.34 3.25
N GLY A 224 -27.81 17.26 3.86
CA GLY A 224 -27.25 18.24 4.78
C GLY A 224 -27.66 18.02 6.24
N LEU A 225 -28.47 17.00 6.55
CA LEU A 225 -28.84 16.64 7.92
C LEU A 225 -27.86 15.60 8.48
N LEU A 226 -27.60 15.70 9.78
CA LEU A 226 -26.61 14.84 10.45
C LEU A 226 -27.29 13.60 11.03
N ASP A 227 -26.98 12.44 10.49
CA ASP A 227 -27.55 11.16 10.95
C ASP A 227 -26.84 10.59 12.18
N GLY A 228 -25.62 11.03 12.49
CA GLY A 228 -24.90 10.63 13.70
C GLY A 228 -23.43 10.36 13.47
N TYR A 229 -22.87 9.41 14.21
CA TYR A 229 -21.44 9.11 14.26
C TYR A 229 -21.12 7.68 13.84
N VAL A 230 -20.00 7.52 13.12
CA VAL A 230 -19.43 6.21 12.75
C VAL A 230 -17.93 6.19 13.02
N PHE A 231 -17.37 4.99 13.14
CA PHE A 231 -15.94 4.80 13.38
C PHE A 231 -15.16 4.90 12.06
N ALA A 232 -14.23 5.86 11.98
CA ALA A 232 -13.59 6.28 10.72
C ALA A 232 -12.74 5.19 10.05
N ALA A 233 -12.20 4.24 10.83
CA ALA A 233 -11.36 3.17 10.30
C ALA A 233 -12.10 2.20 9.36
N PHE A 234 -13.45 2.28 9.31
CA PHE A 234 -14.28 1.47 8.43
C PHE A 234 -14.81 2.24 7.21
N LEU A 235 -14.17 3.36 6.87
CA LEU A 235 -14.49 4.20 5.72
C LEU A 235 -13.33 4.24 4.72
N ALA A 236 -13.65 4.26 3.43
CA ALA A 236 -12.70 4.52 2.34
C ALA A 236 -13.17 5.72 1.51
N PRO A 237 -12.27 6.65 1.12
CA PRO A 237 -12.66 7.82 0.34
C PRO A 237 -13.19 7.40 -1.04
N VAL A 238 -14.30 8.00 -1.45
CA VAL A 238 -14.83 7.85 -2.82
C VAL A 238 -14.21 8.95 -3.65
N ALA A 239 -13.41 8.58 -4.66
CA ALA A 239 -12.81 9.54 -5.56
C ALA A 239 -13.91 10.39 -6.19
N SER A 240 -13.84 11.70 -5.97
CA SER A 240 -14.68 12.62 -6.73
C SER A 240 -14.18 12.56 -8.17
N GLY A 241 -14.99 12.05 -9.09
CA GLY A 241 -14.86 12.42 -10.50
C GLY A 241 -14.83 13.95 -10.60
N PRO A 242 -14.21 14.52 -11.64
CA PRO A 242 -14.11 15.97 -11.76
C PRO A 242 -15.51 16.57 -11.64
N ASN A 243 -15.76 17.31 -10.56
CA ASN A 243 -16.89 18.22 -10.45
C ASN A 243 -16.68 19.26 -11.55
N SER A 244 -17.37 19.12 -12.67
CA SER A 244 -17.61 20.25 -13.56
C SER A 244 -18.58 21.18 -12.82
N GLU A 245 -18.01 22.25 -12.30
CA GLU A 245 -18.66 23.39 -11.66
C GLU A 245 -19.75 24.03 -12.53
N ASP A 246 -20.60 24.77 -11.83
CA ASP A 246 -21.61 25.69 -12.32
C ASP A 246 -21.25 26.48 -13.58
N ALA A 247 -22.30 26.62 -14.39
CA ALA A 247 -22.65 27.73 -15.26
C ALA A 247 -21.72 28.97 -15.30
N ALA A 248 -21.29 29.31 -16.52
CA ALA A 248 -21.36 30.67 -17.04
C ALA A 248 -21.44 30.64 -18.58
N GLU A 249 -22.64 30.79 -19.15
CA GLU A 249 -22.76 31.57 -20.38
C GLU A 249 -22.61 33.05 -19.99
N PRO A 250 -21.84 33.83 -20.76
CA PRO A 250 -22.52 34.85 -21.57
C PRO A 250 -21.91 35.05 -22.96
N GLY A 251 -22.79 35.14 -23.96
CA GLY A 251 -22.88 36.31 -24.85
C GLY A 251 -21.87 36.48 -25.98
N GLY A 252 -22.32 36.20 -27.20
CA GLY A 252 -22.52 37.24 -28.23
C GLY A 252 -21.31 37.82 -29.00
N MET A 253 -21.44 37.72 -30.33
CA MET A 253 -20.88 38.59 -31.40
C MET A 253 -19.35 38.57 -31.54
N SER A 254 -18.81 38.17 -32.70
CA SER A 254 -19.03 38.81 -34.01
C SER A 254 -18.83 37.84 -35.17
#